data_AF-U1PRT6-F1
#
_entry.id   AF-U1PRT6-F1
#
_cell.length_a   1.000
_cell.length_b   1.000
_cell.length_c   1.000
_cell.angle_alpha   90.00
_cell.angle_beta   90.00
_cell.angle_gamma   90.00
#
_symmetry.space_group_name_H-M   'P 1'
#
loop_
_entity.id
_entity.type
_entity.pdbx_description
1 polymer ?
#
loop_
_entity_poly.entity_id
_entity_poly.type
_entity_poly.pdbx_seq_one_letter_code
_entity_poly.pdbx_strand_id
1 'polypeptide(L)'
;MRPNDQAQTGRTDSCSSKDTVVGWCIPASNNPSGYRYTFERSSSDNGNCSSMHINSRSVNMRQSGISPGPTSKTDRMAWKQYSDIFAVKRSVFARSRACLIVSFILILSVIGIFTGEVAASNAAVGLSEASENALSIPRWLYVATGGAAIGASALLAGFITDRRLLNRIHTWNSTFSVWRPVYDWGRRFGAVIGVSLAAIIIIRGLTGPQIPTVNVAIIIIFAGFRAGITITSYVFGNVWMILNPAHSIATVIPTTVSSVSYPSQFDRWPALFGLFILIWIETTTAITTRPTLLALVIGGYLIVSIIGAIIFREAWFRNIDPVSVFFRFYSQAAPFNWSNGQVQISIPAMTLIGNSRIDPTATKNAQSLSSNATTDGGENQLGSIETTAHPQSQSQSRDNDAVPSLSESSTDQISPLIEDRSDIAVAVMLVWELTFSGFVTTTQGGAVIRAIVASGIPSVITYLCLFIGGFILFYAAFLFAGRIAADRLLTTWSATDLTVAFAPSLIAIAVGYHLAHYVGFLLSLSPSLFGAVISPFSPPSNPAILTLPAWISAINIVFILAGHLVAIWVAHSTAYQLFPSRLQAIRSQYPFIFVMMGYTIVSLWLVSLPTATPPFIG
;
A
#
# COMPACT_ATOMS: atom_id res chain seq x y z
N MET A 1 45.99 68.79 -23.45
CA MET A 1 47.36 68.69 -24.00
C MET A 1 47.51 67.29 -24.58
N ARG A 2 47.69 67.18 -25.90
CA ARG A 2 48.12 65.97 -26.64
C ARG A 2 49.66 65.81 -26.48
N PRO A 3 50.32 64.65 -26.76
CA PRO A 3 50.21 63.81 -27.98
C PRO A 3 50.09 62.28 -27.72
N ASN A 4 49.50 61.44 -28.62
CA ASN A 4 50.02 60.89 -29.91
C ASN A 4 51.30 60.04 -29.69
N ASP A 5 51.56 58.85 -30.23
CA ASP A 5 51.03 58.06 -31.36
C ASP A 5 51.57 56.60 -31.23
N GLN A 6 50.87 55.62 -31.81
CA GLN A 6 51.37 54.70 -32.87
C GLN A 6 50.68 53.33 -32.89
N ALA A 7 50.37 52.93 -34.12
CA ALA A 7 49.70 51.71 -34.55
C ALA A 7 50.67 50.81 -35.33
N GLN A 8 50.16 49.62 -35.73
CA GLN A 8 50.72 48.62 -36.69
C GLN A 8 51.61 47.54 -36.03
N THR A 9 51.53 46.23 -36.29
CA THR A 9 50.98 45.39 -37.38
C THR A 9 51.03 43.89 -36.97
N GLY A 10 50.26 42.99 -37.62
CA GLY A 10 50.69 41.59 -37.87
C GLY A 10 49.82 40.41 -37.38
N ARG A 11 49.04 39.83 -38.32
CA ARG A 11 48.60 38.40 -38.42
C ARG A 11 49.84 37.46 -38.47
N THR A 12 49.86 36.14 -38.21
CA THR A 12 48.96 35.00 -37.88
C THR A 12 49.84 33.95 -37.17
N ASP A 13 49.26 33.05 -36.36
CA ASP A 13 49.43 31.57 -36.48
C ASP A 13 48.88 30.82 -35.25
N SER A 14 48.24 29.69 -35.54
CA SER A 14 47.61 28.74 -34.65
C SER A 14 48.58 27.71 -34.07
N CYS A 15 48.50 27.38 -32.77
CA CYS A 15 48.11 26.06 -32.22
C CYS A 15 48.63 25.78 -30.79
N SER A 16 47.74 25.14 -30.01
CA SER A 16 47.97 24.16 -28.93
C SER A 16 48.01 24.61 -27.45
N SER A 17 46.88 24.30 -26.79
CA SER A 17 46.64 23.71 -25.46
C SER A 17 47.54 24.05 -24.25
N LYS A 18 46.90 24.51 -23.16
CA LYS A 18 46.47 23.63 -22.05
C LYS A 18 45.71 24.41 -20.95
N ASP A 19 44.54 23.87 -20.61
CA ASP A 19 43.93 23.75 -19.28
C ASP A 19 43.99 24.91 -18.29
N THR A 20 42.85 25.58 -18.05
CA THR A 20 42.44 25.88 -16.66
C THR A 20 40.92 26.00 -16.53
N VAL A 21 40.39 25.17 -15.64
CA VAL A 21 38.98 25.02 -15.28
C VAL A 21 38.43 26.26 -14.58
N VAL A 22 37.29 26.75 -15.08
CA VAL A 22 36.46 27.79 -14.47
C VAL A 22 35.61 27.17 -13.35
N GLY A 23 36.03 27.38 -12.09
CA GLY A 23 35.25 27.04 -10.91
C GLY A 23 34.16 28.08 -10.64
N TRP A 24 32.90 27.67 -10.72
CA TRP A 24 31.75 28.48 -10.32
C TRP A 24 31.69 28.66 -8.80
N CYS A 25 31.64 29.92 -8.35
CA CYS A 25 31.35 30.29 -6.98
C CYS A 25 29.84 30.17 -6.69
N ILE A 26 29.48 29.46 -5.61
CA ILE A 26 28.16 29.53 -4.96
C ILE A 26 28.38 30.20 -3.60
N PRO A 27 27.59 31.23 -3.22
CA PRO A 27 27.78 31.95 -1.97
C PRO A 27 27.34 31.12 -0.76
N ALA A 28 28.17 31.16 0.29
CA ALA A 28 27.88 30.56 1.59
C ALA A 28 26.66 31.24 2.24
N SER A 29 25.65 30.44 2.59
CA SER A 29 24.57 30.86 3.48
C SER A 29 25.07 30.89 4.93
N ASN A 30 24.77 31.99 5.62
CA ASN A 30 25.12 32.23 7.01
C ASN A 30 24.62 31.12 7.94
N ASN A 31 25.54 30.46 8.63
CA ASN A 31 25.27 29.61 9.79
C ASN A 31 25.92 30.27 11.03
N PRO A 32 25.16 30.66 12.07
CA PRO A 32 25.71 31.30 13.25
C PRO A 32 26.08 30.23 14.28
N SER A 33 27.26 29.65 14.14
CA SER A 33 27.91 28.93 15.25
C SER A 33 29.39 28.77 14.91
N GLY A 34 30.20 29.68 15.44
CA GLY A 34 31.64 29.71 15.20
C GLY A 34 32.35 28.50 15.78
N TYR A 35 32.99 27.73 14.91
CA TYR A 35 34.13 26.88 15.26
C TYR A 35 35.13 26.95 14.09
N ARG A 36 36.27 27.62 14.33
CA ARG A 36 37.45 27.61 13.44
C ARG A 36 38.17 26.28 13.64
N TYR A 37 38.42 25.55 12.56
CA TYR A 37 39.46 24.53 12.52
C TYR A 37 40.52 24.98 11.52
N THR A 38 41.69 25.34 12.05
CA THR A 38 42.94 25.54 11.30
C THR A 38 43.53 24.18 10.98
N PHE A 39 43.73 23.86 9.70
CA PHE A 39 44.53 22.72 9.28
C PHE A 39 45.97 23.18 9.03
N GLU A 40 46.89 22.69 9.86
CA GLU A 40 48.32 22.88 9.73
C GLU A 40 48.90 21.69 8.95
N ARG A 41 49.62 21.99 7.87
CA ARG A 41 50.21 21.01 6.95
C ARG A 41 51.63 20.71 7.44
N SER A 42 51.93 19.44 7.74
CA SER A 42 53.31 19.00 8.00
C SER A 42 53.71 17.91 7.01
N SER A 43 54.86 18.15 6.39
CA SER A 43 55.56 17.34 5.40
C SER A 43 56.71 16.56 6.05
N SER A 44 56.88 15.27 5.75
CA SER A 44 58.20 14.64 5.57
C SER A 44 58.13 13.17 5.08
N ASP A 45 58.69 12.94 3.90
CA ASP A 45 59.63 11.88 3.45
C ASP A 45 59.49 10.38 3.81
N ASN A 46 59.35 9.60 2.71
CA ASN A 46 60.07 8.38 2.27
C ASN A 46 60.59 7.32 3.27
N GLY A 47 60.18 6.05 3.04
CA GLY A 47 60.94 4.86 3.47
C GLY A 47 60.18 3.52 3.37
N ASN A 48 60.73 2.58 2.61
CA ASN A 48 60.18 1.29 2.16
C ASN A 48 59.83 0.22 3.23
N CYS A 49 58.85 -0.62 2.84
CA CYS A 49 58.64 -2.07 3.07
C CYS A 49 58.77 -2.70 4.48
N SER A 50 57.69 -3.34 4.93
CA SER A 50 57.64 -4.80 5.17
C SER A 50 56.22 -5.27 5.53
N SER A 51 55.71 -6.25 4.77
CA SER A 51 54.47 -6.97 5.03
C SER A 51 54.64 -7.95 6.18
N MET A 52 53.63 -8.03 7.07
CA MET A 52 53.52 -9.11 8.04
C MET A 52 52.07 -9.59 8.09
N HIS A 53 51.81 -10.69 7.38
CA HIS A 53 50.66 -11.57 7.60
C HIS A 53 50.73 -12.13 9.03
N ILE A 54 49.60 -12.20 9.75
CA ILE A 54 49.25 -13.31 10.66
C ILE A 54 47.72 -13.32 10.91
N ASN A 55 47.12 -14.38 10.39
CA ASN A 55 46.16 -15.32 10.98
C ASN A 55 45.36 -14.96 12.25
N SER A 56 44.08 -15.34 12.17
CA SER A 56 43.16 -15.56 13.27
C SER A 56 43.73 -16.49 14.36
N ARG A 57 43.80 -16.00 15.60
CA ARG A 57 43.63 -16.84 16.81
C ARG A 57 43.39 -15.96 18.04
N SER A 58 42.34 -16.33 18.77
CA SER A 58 42.06 -16.06 20.19
C SER A 58 43.25 -15.55 21.01
N VAL A 59 43.09 -14.38 21.67
CA VAL A 59 43.91 -14.02 22.82
C VAL A 59 43.03 -13.59 23.98
N ASN A 60 43.21 -14.35 25.06
CA ASN A 60 42.68 -14.18 26.40
C ASN A 60 42.79 -12.76 26.94
N MET A 61 41.76 -12.38 27.70
CA MET A 61 41.85 -11.40 28.78
C MET A 61 43.04 -11.73 29.69
N ARG A 62 44.02 -10.83 29.75
CA ARG A 62 44.83 -10.62 30.95
C ARG A 62 44.77 -9.16 31.33
N GLN A 63 44.39 -8.98 32.60
CA GLN A 63 44.30 -7.73 33.32
C GLN A 63 45.59 -6.92 33.22
N SER A 64 45.48 -5.68 32.75
CA SER A 64 46.25 -4.56 33.30
C SER A 64 45.24 -3.47 33.63
N GLY A 65 45.06 -3.25 34.93
CA GLY A 65 44.16 -2.23 35.44
C GLY A 65 44.70 -0.84 35.12
N ILE A 66 43.83 0.02 34.61
CA ILE A 66 43.69 1.44 34.95
C ILE A 66 42.26 1.81 34.54
N SER A 67 41.44 2.14 35.53
CA SER A 67 40.15 2.79 35.33
C SER A 67 40.38 4.30 35.33
N PRO A 68 39.85 5.07 34.35
CA PRO A 68 39.52 6.45 34.59
C PRO A 68 38.01 6.57 34.77
N GLY A 69 37.58 6.72 36.02
CA GLY A 69 36.26 7.30 36.31
C GLY A 69 36.18 8.74 35.80
N PRO A 70 34.98 9.26 35.51
CA PRO A 70 34.81 10.58 34.91
C PRO A 70 35.23 11.68 35.89
N THR A 71 36.32 12.39 35.57
CA THR A 71 36.98 13.38 36.44
C THR A 71 36.50 14.82 36.24
N SER A 72 35.47 15.10 35.44
CA SER A 72 34.92 16.45 35.32
C SER A 72 33.50 16.57 35.88
N LYS A 73 33.23 17.67 36.60
CA LYS A 73 31.89 18.04 37.12
C LYS A 73 30.86 18.16 35.98
N THR A 74 31.33 18.52 34.79
CA THR A 74 30.60 18.62 33.53
C THR A 74 30.18 17.25 32.98
N ASP A 75 31.02 16.23 33.07
CA ASP A 75 30.66 14.87 32.60
C ASP A 75 29.59 14.23 33.48
N ARG A 76 29.63 14.49 34.80
CA ARG A 76 28.59 14.03 35.72
C ARG A 76 27.24 14.71 35.50
N MET A 77 27.21 15.97 35.07
CA MET A 77 25.96 16.66 34.72
C MET A 77 25.41 16.19 33.37
N ALA A 78 26.28 15.99 32.38
CA ALA A 78 25.88 15.46 31.08
C ALA A 78 25.32 14.04 31.17
N TRP A 79 25.94 13.17 31.98
CA TRP A 79 25.46 11.79 32.19
C TRP A 79 24.11 11.76 32.92
N LYS A 80 23.92 12.62 33.92
CA LYS A 80 22.66 12.71 34.68
C LYS A 80 21.51 13.26 33.83
N GLN A 81 21.80 14.24 32.97
CA GLN A 81 20.83 14.78 32.01
C GLN A 81 20.47 13.76 30.92
N TYR A 82 21.43 12.93 30.48
CA TYR A 82 21.17 11.84 29.52
C TYR A 82 20.32 10.72 30.15
N SER A 83 20.60 10.34 31.42
CA SER A 83 19.81 9.30 32.11
C SER A 83 18.39 9.74 32.43
N ASP A 84 18.19 11.01 32.80
CA ASP A 84 16.87 11.54 33.15
C ASP A 84 15.96 11.67 31.91
N ILE A 85 16.51 12.03 30.74
CA ILE A 85 15.76 12.08 29.48
C ILE A 85 15.30 10.68 29.04
N PHE A 86 16.14 9.65 29.23
CA PHE A 86 15.78 8.26 28.89
C PHE A 86 14.77 7.65 29.88
N ALA A 87 14.85 7.97 31.17
CA ALA A 87 13.91 7.52 32.19
C ALA A 87 12.50 8.14 32.00
N VAL A 88 12.43 9.42 31.60
CA VAL A 88 11.17 10.11 31.27
C VAL A 88 10.55 9.54 29.99
N LYS A 89 11.35 9.26 28.95
CA LYS A 89 10.84 8.63 27.71
C LYS A 89 10.24 7.25 27.93
N ARG A 90 10.84 6.42 28.80
CA ARG A 90 10.39 5.04 29.05
C ARG A 90 9.10 4.99 29.89
N SER A 91 8.95 5.90 30.85
CA SER A 91 7.77 5.96 31.73
C SER A 91 6.53 6.55 31.04
N VAL A 92 6.69 7.56 30.17
CA VAL A 92 5.59 8.12 29.38
C VAL A 92 5.10 7.11 28.32
N PHE A 93 6.00 6.35 27.69
CA PHE A 93 5.62 5.30 26.73
C PHE A 93 4.95 4.08 27.38
N ALA A 94 5.39 3.67 28.57
CA ALA A 94 4.76 2.57 29.30
C ALA A 94 3.35 2.94 29.78
N ARG A 95 3.15 4.17 30.28
CA ARG A 95 1.82 4.69 30.65
C ARG A 95 0.87 4.79 29.44
N SER A 96 1.37 5.22 28.29
CA SER A 96 0.56 5.33 27.06
C SER A 96 0.11 3.96 26.52
N ARG A 97 0.98 2.93 26.57
CA ARG A 97 0.64 1.55 26.17
C ARG A 97 -0.42 0.93 27.07
N ALA A 98 -0.29 1.10 28.39
CA ALA A 98 -1.29 0.62 29.34
C ALA A 98 -2.63 1.33 29.14
N CYS A 99 -2.64 2.65 28.90
CA CYS A 99 -3.85 3.41 28.67
C CYS A 99 -4.58 2.99 27.38
N LEU A 100 -3.85 2.73 26.29
CA LEU A 100 -4.44 2.29 25.02
C LEU A 100 -5.01 0.87 25.12
N ILE A 101 -4.30 -0.05 25.77
CA ILE A 101 -4.79 -1.43 25.98
C ILE A 101 -6.02 -1.43 26.90
N VAL A 102 -6.00 -0.65 27.98
CA VAL A 102 -7.14 -0.51 28.89
C VAL A 102 -8.33 0.16 28.20
N SER A 103 -8.13 1.22 27.40
CA SER A 103 -9.21 1.81 26.60
C SER A 103 -9.78 0.83 25.57
N PHE A 104 -8.94 0.04 24.90
CA PHE A 104 -9.39 -0.95 23.92
C PHE A 104 -10.22 -2.06 24.58
N ILE A 105 -9.76 -2.59 25.72
CA ILE A 105 -10.49 -3.60 26.51
C ILE A 105 -11.78 -3.01 27.08
N LEU A 106 -11.76 -1.75 27.54
CA LEU A 106 -12.94 -1.06 28.07
C LEU A 106 -13.98 -0.80 26.96
N ILE A 107 -13.55 -0.41 25.76
CA ILE A 107 -14.44 -0.26 24.60
C ILE A 107 -15.04 -1.61 24.19
N LEU A 108 -14.24 -2.68 24.11
CA LEU A 108 -14.73 -4.04 23.84
C LEU A 108 -15.72 -4.54 24.92
N SER A 109 -15.43 -4.25 26.19
CA SER A 109 -16.27 -4.63 27.32
C SER A 109 -17.58 -3.82 27.34
N VAL A 110 -17.53 -2.52 27.04
CA VAL A 110 -18.72 -1.67 26.92
C VAL A 110 -19.58 -2.13 25.75
N ILE A 111 -19.00 -2.46 24.59
CA ILE A 111 -19.73 -3.05 23.46
C ILE A 111 -20.41 -4.36 23.88
N GLY A 112 -19.71 -5.23 24.63
CA GLY A 112 -20.28 -6.48 25.13
C GLY A 112 -21.39 -6.30 26.18
N ILE A 113 -21.32 -5.26 27.01
CA ILE A 113 -22.32 -4.96 28.06
C ILE A 113 -23.62 -4.41 27.45
N PHE A 114 -23.56 -3.74 26.29
CA PHE A 114 -24.73 -3.19 25.58
C PHE A 114 -25.32 -4.12 24.50
N THR A 115 -24.74 -5.30 24.27
CA THR A 115 -25.30 -6.33 23.39
C THR A 115 -26.08 -7.36 24.22
N GLY A 116 -27.42 -7.32 24.18
CA GLY A 116 -28.24 -8.40 24.70
C GLY A 116 -28.15 -9.62 23.77
N GLU A 117 -27.93 -10.81 24.32
CA GLU A 117 -28.17 -12.06 23.60
C GLU A 117 -29.68 -12.28 23.51
N VAL A 118 -30.26 -11.96 22.36
CA VAL A 118 -31.65 -12.31 22.07
C VAL A 118 -31.64 -13.58 21.23
N ALA A 119 -31.88 -14.72 21.88
CA ALA A 119 -32.25 -15.96 21.20
C ALA A 119 -33.68 -15.81 20.67
N ALA A 120 -33.87 -15.14 19.54
CA ALA A 120 -35.14 -15.09 18.83
C ALA A 120 -34.92 -15.39 17.34
N SER A 121 -35.56 -16.48 16.93
CA SER A 121 -35.66 -16.99 15.57
C SER A 121 -36.21 -15.93 14.61
N ASN A 122 -35.34 -15.36 13.76
CA ASN A 122 -35.68 -14.77 12.46
C ASN A 122 -34.40 -14.51 11.65
N ALA A 123 -33.63 -15.57 11.40
CA ALA A 123 -32.35 -15.53 10.69
C ALA A 123 -32.45 -15.28 9.16
N ALA A 124 -33.64 -14.93 8.65
CA ALA A 124 -33.86 -14.70 7.21
C ALA A 124 -34.34 -13.27 6.87
N VAL A 125 -34.66 -12.42 7.86
CA VAL A 125 -35.34 -11.12 7.62
C VAL A 125 -34.49 -9.90 8.06
N GLY A 126 -33.41 -10.12 8.82
CA GLY A 126 -32.58 -9.04 9.38
C GLY A 126 -31.70 -8.24 8.41
N LEU A 127 -31.70 -8.55 7.12
CA LEU A 127 -30.91 -7.82 6.11
C LEU A 127 -31.68 -6.63 5.48
N SER A 128 -33.00 -6.57 5.63
CA SER A 128 -33.85 -5.49 5.09
C SER A 128 -34.50 -4.63 6.19
N GLU A 129 -34.91 -5.22 7.31
CA GLU A 129 -35.70 -4.50 8.34
C GLU A 129 -34.88 -3.56 9.22
N ALA A 130 -33.58 -3.78 9.40
CA ALA A 130 -32.72 -2.86 10.18
C ALA A 130 -32.51 -1.49 9.48
N SER A 131 -32.90 -1.38 8.21
CA SER A 131 -32.87 -0.15 7.40
C SER A 131 -34.24 0.54 7.33
N GLU A 132 -35.33 -0.09 7.76
CA GLU A 132 -36.68 0.52 7.66
C GLU A 132 -36.83 1.75 8.56
N ASN A 133 -36.03 1.84 9.62
CA ASN A 133 -35.87 3.06 10.40
C ASN A 133 -34.58 3.79 10.01
N ALA A 134 -34.42 4.09 8.71
CA ALA A 134 -33.58 5.20 8.29
C ALA A 134 -33.95 6.39 9.17
N LEU A 135 -32.95 6.98 9.84
CA LEU A 135 -33.08 8.23 10.56
C LEU A 135 -34.09 9.11 9.83
N SER A 136 -35.09 9.66 10.53
CA SER A 136 -36.18 10.49 10.02
C SER A 136 -35.70 11.85 9.47
N ILE A 137 -34.49 11.87 8.92
CA ILE A 137 -33.77 12.98 8.33
C ILE A 137 -34.05 12.94 6.82
N PRO A 138 -34.57 14.04 6.24
CA PRO A 138 -34.78 14.14 4.80
C PRO A 138 -33.51 13.80 4.00
N ARG A 139 -33.63 12.99 2.96
CA ARG A 139 -32.49 12.52 2.15
C ARG A 139 -31.66 13.66 1.56
N TRP A 140 -32.31 14.74 1.12
CA TRP A 140 -31.62 15.92 0.61
C TRP A 140 -30.75 16.57 1.68
N LEU A 141 -31.20 16.58 2.93
CA LEU A 141 -30.44 17.13 4.06
C LEU A 141 -29.25 16.22 4.34
N TYR A 142 -29.44 14.90 4.35
CA TYR A 142 -28.38 13.92 4.51
C TYR A 142 -27.25 14.10 3.47
N VAL A 143 -27.60 14.09 2.17
CA VAL A 143 -26.63 14.24 1.08
C VAL A 143 -26.00 15.64 1.08
N ALA A 144 -26.79 16.69 1.33
CA ALA A 144 -26.28 18.06 1.39
C ALA A 144 -25.32 18.26 2.56
N THR A 145 -25.64 17.75 3.75
CA THR A 145 -24.76 17.87 4.94
C THR A 145 -23.49 17.04 4.79
N GLY A 146 -23.59 15.83 4.24
CA GLY A 146 -22.42 15.00 3.95
C GLY A 146 -21.52 15.67 2.90
N GLY A 147 -22.11 16.12 1.79
CA GLY A 147 -21.40 16.84 0.73
C GLY A 147 -20.78 18.16 1.19
N ALA A 148 -21.49 18.93 2.02
CA ALA A 148 -20.99 20.17 2.60
C ALA A 148 -19.86 19.93 3.61
N ALA A 149 -19.98 18.92 4.49
CA ALA A 149 -18.92 18.54 5.41
C ALA A 149 -17.66 18.10 4.67
N ILE A 150 -17.83 17.29 3.61
CA ILE A 150 -16.76 16.88 2.72
C ILE A 150 -16.11 18.10 2.04
N GLY A 151 -16.90 18.98 1.41
CA GLY A 151 -16.38 20.18 0.74
C GLY A 151 -15.65 21.12 1.70
N ALA A 152 -16.23 21.38 2.87
CA ALA A 152 -15.62 22.20 3.91
C ALA A 152 -14.29 21.60 4.41
N SER A 153 -14.23 20.28 4.53
CA SER A 153 -13.00 19.60 4.93
C SER A 153 -11.90 19.66 3.88
N ALA A 154 -12.24 19.62 2.59
CA ALA A 154 -11.29 19.81 1.50
C ALA A 154 -10.70 21.23 1.52
N LEU A 155 -11.56 22.23 1.78
CA LEU A 155 -11.11 23.62 1.98
C LEU A 155 -10.23 23.75 3.22
N LEU A 156 -10.60 23.12 4.33
CA LEU A 156 -9.84 23.15 5.58
C LEU A 156 -8.46 22.52 5.42
N ALA A 157 -8.37 21.35 4.76
CA ALA A 157 -7.10 20.69 4.45
C ALA A 157 -6.19 21.60 3.60
N GLY A 158 -6.78 22.40 2.71
CA GLY A 158 -6.08 23.42 1.92
C GLY A 158 -5.29 24.45 2.73
N PHE A 159 -5.66 24.71 4.00
CA PHE A 159 -4.94 25.64 4.87
C PHE A 159 -3.66 25.03 5.48
N ILE A 160 -3.52 23.71 5.49
CA ILE A 160 -2.35 23.01 6.07
C ILE A 160 -1.21 23.01 5.05
N THR A 161 -0.54 24.14 4.91
CA THR A 161 0.47 24.35 3.85
C THR A 161 1.92 24.10 4.30
N ASP A 162 2.15 23.76 5.58
CA ASP A 162 3.49 23.55 6.12
C ASP A 162 4.06 22.18 5.72
N ARG A 163 5.02 22.21 4.80
CA ARG A 163 5.75 21.03 4.31
C ARG A 163 6.51 20.29 5.40
N ARG A 164 7.03 21.00 6.42
CA ARG A 164 7.78 20.37 7.51
C ARG A 164 6.85 19.56 8.41
N LEU A 165 5.66 20.12 8.69
CA LEU A 165 4.63 19.42 9.44
C LEU A 165 4.12 18.20 8.65
N LEU A 166 3.78 18.39 7.37
CA LEU A 166 3.39 17.30 6.47
C LEU A 166 4.45 16.19 6.48
N ASN A 167 5.71 16.50 6.16
CA ASN A 167 6.76 15.49 6.13
C ASN A 167 6.95 14.79 7.48
N ARG A 168 6.86 15.50 8.60
CA ARG A 168 6.99 14.90 9.94
C ARG A 168 5.86 13.90 10.24
N ILE A 169 4.64 14.19 9.83
CA ILE A 169 3.50 13.28 10.00
C ILE A 169 3.68 12.04 9.11
N HIS A 170 4.10 12.23 7.86
CA HIS A 170 4.26 11.12 6.90
C HIS A 170 5.43 10.18 7.21
N THR A 171 6.58 10.74 7.59
CA THR A 171 7.77 9.93 7.90
C THR A 171 7.75 9.38 9.32
N TRP A 172 6.72 9.71 10.11
CA TRP A 172 6.55 9.09 11.42
C TRP A 172 6.30 7.60 11.24
N ASN A 173 7.31 6.83 11.60
CA ASN A 173 7.19 5.40 11.76
C ASN A 173 8.08 4.96 12.93
N SER A 174 7.79 3.77 13.45
CA SER A 174 8.62 3.12 14.44
C SER A 174 8.76 1.66 14.05
N THR A 175 10.00 1.22 13.88
CA THR A 175 10.32 -0.16 13.55
C THR A 175 10.80 -0.89 14.80
N PHE A 176 10.29 -2.10 15.00
CA PHE A 176 10.71 -2.98 16.08
C PHE A 176 11.05 -4.35 15.49
N SER A 177 12.22 -4.88 15.85
CA SER A 177 12.58 -6.24 15.46
C SER A 177 11.79 -7.23 16.31
N VAL A 178 11.08 -8.12 15.63
CA VAL A 178 10.45 -9.29 16.23
C VAL A 178 11.49 -10.40 16.24
N TRP A 179 11.47 -11.21 17.29
CA TRP A 179 12.33 -12.38 17.38
C TRP A 179 12.04 -13.31 16.18
N ARG A 180 13.04 -13.51 15.30
CA ARG A 180 12.87 -14.23 14.02
C ARG A 180 12.15 -15.59 14.17
N PRO A 181 12.45 -16.42 15.18
CA PRO A 181 11.73 -17.68 15.38
C PRO A 181 10.22 -17.52 15.57
N VAL A 182 9.77 -16.44 16.23
CA VAL A 182 8.33 -16.15 16.41
C VAL A 182 7.69 -15.73 15.09
N TYR A 183 8.41 -14.95 14.28
CA TYR A 183 7.95 -14.57 12.94
C TYR A 183 7.80 -15.80 12.04
N ASP A 184 8.80 -16.67 11.99
CA ASP A 184 8.77 -17.90 11.18
C ASP A 184 7.71 -18.88 11.67
N TRP A 185 7.56 -19.02 13.00
CA TRP A 185 6.50 -19.83 13.60
C TRP A 185 5.12 -19.29 13.26
N GLY A 186 4.90 -17.98 13.41
CA GLY A 186 3.63 -17.33 13.07
C GLY A 186 3.27 -17.51 11.60
N ARG A 187 4.25 -17.39 10.69
CA ARG A 187 4.05 -17.64 9.26
C ARG A 187 3.63 -19.08 8.97
N ARG A 188 4.32 -20.08 9.54
CA ARG A 188 3.98 -21.50 9.36
C ARG A 188 2.63 -21.84 9.97
N PHE A 189 2.35 -21.29 11.15
CA PHE A 189 1.07 -21.48 11.84
C PHE A 189 -0.09 -20.93 11.01
N GLY A 190 0.05 -19.70 10.48
CA GLY A 190 -0.95 -19.12 9.60
C GLY A 190 -1.11 -19.88 8.28
N ALA A 191 -0.03 -20.42 7.70
CA ALA A 191 -0.11 -21.30 6.53
C ALA A 191 -0.93 -22.57 6.80
N VAL A 192 -0.70 -23.23 7.96
CA VAL A 192 -1.49 -24.40 8.39
C VAL A 192 -2.96 -24.04 8.59
N ILE A 193 -3.25 -22.90 9.22
CA ILE A 193 -4.62 -22.39 9.36
C ILE A 193 -5.26 -22.18 7.99
N GLY A 194 -4.57 -21.51 7.06
CA GLY A 194 -5.05 -21.22 5.72
C GLY A 194 -5.46 -22.48 4.95
N VAL A 195 -4.58 -23.47 4.91
CA VAL A 195 -4.85 -24.78 4.26
C VAL A 195 -5.97 -25.54 4.95
N SER A 196 -6.00 -25.54 6.29
CA SER A 196 -7.04 -26.22 7.07
C SER A 196 -8.42 -25.59 6.85
N LEU A 197 -8.51 -24.26 6.87
CA LEU A 197 -9.75 -23.53 6.59
C LEU A 197 -10.21 -23.78 5.15
N ALA A 198 -9.31 -23.76 4.17
CA ALA A 198 -9.65 -24.07 2.78
C ALA A 198 -10.25 -25.48 2.63
N ALA A 199 -9.65 -26.48 3.27
CA ALA A 199 -10.19 -27.84 3.28
C ALA A 199 -11.56 -27.91 3.96
N ILE A 200 -11.73 -27.27 5.12
CA ILE A 200 -13.02 -27.20 5.83
C ILE A 200 -14.10 -26.56 4.96
N ILE A 201 -13.81 -25.43 4.30
CA ILE A 201 -14.75 -24.72 3.44
C ILE A 201 -15.22 -25.63 2.30
N ILE A 202 -14.30 -26.34 1.63
CA ILE A 202 -14.66 -27.25 0.55
C ILE A 202 -15.48 -28.44 1.08
N ILE A 203 -15.00 -29.12 2.13
CA ILE A 203 -15.67 -30.29 2.69
C ILE A 203 -17.08 -29.93 3.19
N ARG A 204 -17.22 -28.85 3.96
CA ARG A 204 -18.51 -28.44 4.55
C ARG A 204 -19.43 -27.75 3.55
N GLY A 205 -18.91 -27.14 2.49
CA GLY A 205 -19.77 -26.67 1.40
C GLY A 205 -20.37 -27.84 0.59
N LEU A 206 -19.63 -28.93 0.38
CA LEU A 206 -20.10 -30.12 -0.33
C LEU A 206 -20.96 -31.07 0.52
N THR A 207 -20.62 -31.26 1.80
CA THR A 207 -21.25 -32.26 2.68
C THR A 207 -22.11 -31.68 3.79
N GLY A 208 -22.01 -30.37 4.05
CA GLY A 208 -22.76 -29.71 5.11
C GLY A 208 -24.20 -29.40 4.71
N PRO A 209 -25.00 -28.87 5.65
CA PRO A 209 -26.37 -28.45 5.38
C PRO A 209 -26.42 -27.45 4.22
N GLN A 210 -27.28 -27.67 3.23
CA GLN A 210 -27.45 -26.78 2.08
C GLN A 210 -28.37 -25.59 2.40
N ILE A 211 -28.32 -25.13 3.65
CA ILE A 211 -29.04 -23.97 4.16
C ILE A 211 -27.99 -22.88 4.42
N PRO A 212 -28.02 -21.74 3.72
CA PRO A 212 -26.93 -20.75 3.75
C PRO A 212 -26.63 -20.19 5.14
N THR A 213 -27.66 -19.99 5.95
CA THR A 213 -27.56 -19.37 7.28
C THR A 213 -26.86 -20.23 8.33
N VAL A 214 -26.75 -21.53 8.10
CA VAL A 214 -26.05 -22.49 9.00
C VAL A 214 -24.87 -23.17 8.35
N ASN A 215 -24.63 -22.95 7.05
CA ASN A 215 -23.53 -23.59 6.36
C ASN A 215 -22.20 -22.91 6.72
N VAL A 216 -21.29 -23.69 7.31
CA VAL A 216 -19.96 -23.24 7.76
C VAL A 216 -19.14 -22.62 6.63
N ALA A 217 -19.22 -23.15 5.40
CA ALA A 217 -18.49 -22.59 4.27
C ALA A 217 -18.96 -21.17 3.91
N ILE A 218 -20.29 -20.95 3.90
CA ILE A 218 -20.89 -19.64 3.65
C ILE A 218 -20.48 -18.66 4.75
N ILE A 219 -20.62 -19.04 6.02
CA ILE A 219 -20.29 -18.17 7.16
C ILE A 219 -18.80 -17.80 7.15
N ILE A 220 -17.90 -18.77 6.99
CA ILE A 220 -16.46 -18.51 6.97
C ILE A 220 -16.06 -17.63 5.78
N ILE A 221 -16.63 -17.86 4.59
CA ILE A 221 -16.27 -17.07 3.40
C ILE A 221 -16.81 -15.65 3.47
N PHE A 222 -18.08 -15.45 3.83
CA PHE A 222 -18.66 -14.11 3.79
C PHE A 222 -18.39 -13.32 5.08
N ALA A 223 -18.62 -13.90 6.26
CA ALA A 223 -18.34 -13.21 7.52
C ALA A 223 -16.84 -13.22 7.85
N GLY A 224 -16.19 -14.38 7.75
CA GLY A 224 -14.78 -14.53 8.11
C GLY A 224 -13.83 -13.88 7.11
N PHE A 225 -13.91 -14.29 5.84
CA PHE A 225 -12.96 -13.89 4.82
C PHE A 225 -13.31 -12.53 4.21
N ARG A 226 -14.51 -12.38 3.61
CA ARG A 226 -14.90 -11.14 2.92
C ARG A 226 -14.97 -9.94 3.88
N ALA A 227 -15.54 -10.10 5.06
CA ALA A 227 -15.59 -9.02 6.06
C ALA A 227 -14.39 -9.04 7.03
N GLY A 228 -14.15 -10.16 7.73
CA GLY A 228 -13.13 -10.27 8.77
C GLY A 228 -11.70 -10.06 8.27
N ILE A 229 -11.25 -10.79 7.25
CA ILE A 229 -9.88 -10.65 6.72
C ILE A 229 -9.68 -9.27 6.08
N THR A 230 -10.69 -8.70 5.43
CA THR A 230 -10.66 -7.32 4.92
C THR A 230 -10.41 -6.30 6.03
N ILE A 231 -11.23 -6.29 7.08
CA ILE A 231 -11.08 -5.37 8.21
C ILE A 231 -9.73 -5.58 8.91
N THR A 232 -9.34 -6.84 9.12
CA THR A 232 -8.07 -7.18 9.75
C THR A 232 -6.89 -6.70 8.90
N SER A 233 -6.99 -6.74 7.58
CA SER A 233 -5.93 -6.29 6.68
C SER A 233 -5.70 -4.77 6.73
N TYR A 234 -6.75 -3.99 6.97
CA TYR A 234 -6.62 -2.54 7.21
C TYR A 234 -5.95 -2.17 8.53
N VAL A 235 -5.80 -3.13 9.44
CA VAL A 235 -5.13 -2.91 10.72
C VAL A 235 -3.74 -3.52 10.69
N PHE A 236 -3.64 -4.80 10.34
CA PHE A 236 -2.44 -5.62 10.52
C PHE A 236 -1.60 -5.83 9.26
N GLY A 237 -1.94 -5.19 8.15
CA GLY A 237 -1.22 -5.36 6.88
C GLY A 237 -1.70 -6.58 6.10
N ASN A 238 -0.86 -7.13 5.22
CA ASN A 238 -1.28 -8.20 4.30
C ASN A 238 -1.38 -9.58 4.98
N VAL A 239 -2.47 -9.80 5.73
CA VAL A 239 -2.73 -11.07 6.43
C VAL A 239 -2.96 -12.22 5.46
N TRP A 240 -3.54 -11.93 4.29
CA TRP A 240 -3.81 -12.95 3.27
C TRP A 240 -2.53 -13.63 2.79
N MET A 241 -1.40 -12.92 2.66
CA MET A 241 -0.14 -13.53 2.25
C MET A 241 0.27 -14.71 3.14
N ILE A 242 -0.09 -14.68 4.42
CA ILE A 242 0.20 -15.76 5.38
C ILE A 242 -0.86 -16.85 5.33
N LEU A 243 -2.13 -16.48 5.19
CA LEU A 243 -3.27 -17.41 5.18
C LEU A 243 -3.54 -18.05 3.81
N ASN A 244 -2.88 -17.59 2.74
CA ASN A 244 -3.16 -18.05 1.39
C ASN A 244 -2.78 -19.54 1.25
N PRO A 245 -3.76 -20.44 1.05
CA PRO A 245 -3.50 -21.88 0.96
C PRO A 245 -2.71 -22.25 -0.30
N ALA A 246 -2.95 -21.57 -1.43
CA ALA A 246 -2.21 -21.82 -2.66
C ALA A 246 -0.74 -21.40 -2.52
N HIS A 247 -0.47 -20.25 -1.89
CA HIS A 247 0.89 -19.81 -1.55
C HIS A 247 1.58 -20.82 -0.64
N SER A 248 0.90 -21.21 0.43
CA SER A 248 1.41 -22.18 1.42
C SER A 248 1.77 -23.52 0.77
N ILE A 249 0.89 -24.07 -0.06
CA ILE A 249 1.13 -25.33 -0.78
C ILE A 249 2.29 -25.19 -1.77
N ALA A 250 2.32 -24.11 -2.56
CA ALA A 250 3.35 -23.88 -3.56
C ALA A 250 4.76 -23.74 -2.96
N THR A 251 4.88 -23.20 -1.74
CA THR A 251 6.19 -23.07 -1.06
C THR A 251 6.79 -24.41 -0.60
N VAL A 252 5.97 -25.46 -0.47
CA VAL A 252 6.40 -26.80 -0.05
C VAL A 252 6.77 -27.69 -1.24
N ILE A 253 6.23 -27.41 -2.43
CA ILE A 253 6.47 -28.23 -3.62
C ILE A 253 7.93 -28.03 -4.10
N PRO A 254 8.74 -29.11 -4.18
CA PRO A 254 10.14 -29.03 -4.63
C PRO A 254 10.25 -28.44 -6.03
N THR A 255 11.14 -27.48 -6.22
CA THR A 255 11.25 -26.70 -7.44
C THR A 255 12.16 -27.37 -8.46
N THR A 256 11.65 -28.40 -9.15
CA THR A 256 12.38 -29.05 -10.26
C THR A 256 12.01 -28.49 -11.64
N VAL A 257 10.94 -27.69 -11.72
CA VAL A 257 10.44 -27.10 -12.96
C VAL A 257 10.98 -25.67 -13.13
N SER A 258 11.54 -25.37 -14.31
CA SER A 258 11.94 -24.03 -14.71
C SER A 258 10.73 -23.09 -14.69
N SER A 259 10.79 -22.02 -13.88
CA SER A 259 9.71 -21.03 -13.85
C SER A 259 9.72 -20.18 -15.11
N VAL A 260 8.53 -19.85 -15.60
CA VAL A 260 8.36 -18.92 -16.72
C VAL A 260 8.45 -17.50 -16.16
N SER A 261 9.32 -16.68 -16.74
CA SER A 261 9.38 -15.25 -16.38
C SER A 261 8.07 -14.57 -16.76
N TYR A 262 7.49 -13.80 -15.83
CA TYR A 262 6.25 -13.08 -16.07
C TYR A 262 6.51 -11.90 -17.04
N PRO A 263 5.80 -11.80 -18.18
CA PRO A 263 5.98 -10.69 -19.10
C PRO A 263 5.48 -9.38 -18.48
N SER A 264 6.36 -8.38 -18.37
CA SER A 264 6.04 -7.10 -17.72
C SER A 264 4.89 -6.35 -18.41
N GLN A 265 4.69 -6.53 -19.72
CA GLN A 265 3.61 -5.88 -20.49
C GLN A 265 2.19 -6.12 -19.97
N PHE A 266 1.96 -7.18 -19.18
CA PHE A 266 0.64 -7.51 -18.65
C PHE A 266 0.34 -6.81 -17.30
N ASP A 267 1.36 -6.23 -16.64
CA ASP A 267 1.26 -5.55 -15.34
C ASP A 267 0.30 -6.29 -14.37
N ARG A 268 -0.75 -5.66 -13.85
CA ARG A 268 -1.79 -6.31 -13.00
C ARG A 268 -3.14 -6.48 -13.71
N TRP A 269 -3.20 -6.34 -15.03
CA TRP A 269 -4.44 -6.54 -15.79
C TRP A 269 -5.06 -7.94 -15.61
N PRO A 270 -4.28 -9.04 -15.57
CA PRO A 270 -4.84 -10.37 -15.30
C PRO A 270 -5.53 -10.47 -13.93
N ALA A 271 -4.93 -9.87 -12.88
CA ALA A 271 -5.55 -9.83 -11.56
C ALA A 271 -6.84 -9.00 -11.54
N LEU A 272 -6.86 -7.84 -12.22
CA LEU A 272 -8.07 -7.05 -12.36
C LEU A 272 -9.19 -7.84 -13.07
N PHE A 273 -8.86 -8.55 -14.16
CA PHE A 273 -9.81 -9.38 -14.87
C PHE A 273 -10.34 -10.54 -14.00
N GLY A 274 -9.46 -11.18 -13.23
CA GLY A 274 -9.86 -12.19 -12.24
C GLY A 274 -10.79 -11.61 -11.17
N LEU A 275 -10.51 -10.39 -10.70
CA LEU A 275 -11.33 -9.69 -9.70
C LEU A 275 -12.71 -9.35 -10.28
N PHE A 276 -12.78 -8.91 -11.54
CA PHE A 276 -14.03 -8.74 -12.28
C PHE A 276 -14.86 -10.02 -12.32
N ILE A 277 -14.25 -11.14 -12.67
CA ILE A 277 -14.95 -12.43 -12.73
C ILE A 277 -15.45 -12.83 -11.35
N LEU A 278 -14.62 -12.73 -10.31
CA LEU A 278 -15.00 -13.10 -8.95
C LEU A 278 -16.20 -12.27 -8.45
N ILE A 279 -16.12 -10.95 -8.57
CA ILE A 279 -17.19 -10.05 -8.14
C ILE A 279 -18.43 -10.23 -9.00
N TRP A 280 -18.28 -10.42 -10.31
CA TRP A 280 -19.42 -10.63 -11.19
C TRP A 280 -20.14 -11.95 -10.89
N ILE A 281 -19.40 -13.04 -10.68
CA ILE A 281 -19.98 -14.32 -10.23
C ILE A 281 -20.70 -14.11 -8.89
N GLU A 282 -20.06 -13.46 -7.92
CA GLU A 282 -20.65 -13.20 -6.61
C GLU A 282 -21.94 -12.38 -6.69
N THR A 283 -21.97 -11.35 -7.54
CA THR A 283 -23.08 -10.39 -7.60
C THR A 283 -24.20 -10.82 -8.54
N THR A 284 -23.96 -11.71 -9.50
CA THR A 284 -24.96 -12.12 -10.50
C THR A 284 -25.44 -13.56 -10.35
N THR A 285 -24.75 -14.36 -9.54
CA THR A 285 -25.12 -15.75 -9.29
C THR A 285 -25.56 -15.95 -7.85
N ALA A 286 -26.32 -17.01 -7.61
CA ALA A 286 -26.78 -17.42 -6.29
C ALA A 286 -25.67 -18.11 -5.44
N ILE A 287 -24.39 -17.74 -5.64
CA ILE A 287 -23.27 -18.40 -4.94
C ILE A 287 -23.30 -18.18 -3.42
N THR A 288 -23.86 -17.05 -2.98
CA THR A 288 -24.10 -16.72 -1.56
C THR A 288 -25.19 -17.57 -0.91
N THR A 289 -26.02 -18.25 -1.71
CA THR A 289 -27.14 -19.07 -1.23
C THR A 289 -27.02 -20.55 -1.61
N ARG A 290 -25.95 -20.94 -2.31
CA ARG A 290 -25.72 -22.32 -2.76
C ARG A 290 -24.34 -22.82 -2.28
N PRO A 291 -24.25 -23.47 -1.11
CA PRO A 291 -22.97 -23.90 -0.53
C PRO A 291 -22.14 -24.83 -1.41
N THR A 292 -22.78 -25.79 -2.10
CA THR A 292 -22.07 -26.66 -3.05
C THR A 292 -21.43 -25.87 -4.19
N LEU A 293 -22.14 -24.89 -4.76
CA LEU A 293 -21.60 -24.04 -5.82
C LEU A 293 -20.40 -23.24 -5.32
N LEU A 294 -20.50 -22.65 -4.12
CA LEU A 294 -19.40 -21.94 -3.49
C LEU A 294 -18.16 -22.83 -3.33
N ALA A 295 -18.32 -24.05 -2.81
CA ALA A 295 -17.20 -24.98 -2.64
C ALA A 295 -16.52 -25.36 -3.95
N LEU A 296 -17.30 -25.58 -5.03
CA LEU A 296 -16.76 -25.89 -6.34
C LEU A 296 -15.98 -24.72 -6.94
N VAL A 297 -16.50 -23.49 -6.82
CA VAL A 297 -15.82 -22.28 -7.31
C VAL A 297 -14.52 -22.03 -6.54
N ILE A 298 -14.53 -22.19 -5.21
CA ILE A 298 -13.32 -22.06 -4.39
C ILE A 298 -12.32 -23.15 -4.74
N GLY A 299 -12.75 -24.41 -4.90
CA GLY A 299 -11.88 -25.50 -5.33
C GLY A 299 -11.23 -25.22 -6.69
N GLY A 300 -12.02 -24.72 -7.66
CA GLY A 300 -11.51 -24.29 -8.96
C GLY A 300 -10.50 -23.15 -8.87
N TYR A 301 -10.80 -22.11 -8.08
CA TYR A 301 -9.88 -21.01 -7.80
C TYR A 301 -8.55 -21.49 -7.20
N LEU A 302 -8.59 -22.42 -6.24
CA LEU A 302 -7.39 -22.96 -5.61
C LEU A 302 -6.56 -23.78 -6.60
N ILE A 303 -7.19 -24.60 -7.44
CA ILE A 303 -6.49 -25.37 -8.49
C ILE A 303 -5.76 -24.41 -9.44
N VAL A 304 -6.46 -23.41 -9.96
CA VAL A 304 -5.88 -22.39 -10.86
C VAL A 304 -4.75 -21.64 -10.16
N SER A 305 -4.93 -21.28 -8.88
CA SER A 305 -3.92 -20.55 -8.11
C SER A 305 -2.68 -21.37 -7.81
N ILE A 306 -2.81 -22.67 -7.52
CA ILE A 306 -1.67 -23.57 -7.30
C ILE A 306 -0.91 -23.77 -8.60
N ILE A 307 -1.60 -24.02 -9.71
CA ILE A 307 -0.97 -24.16 -11.04
C ILE A 307 -0.23 -22.87 -11.41
N GLY A 308 -0.89 -21.73 -11.26
CA GLY A 308 -0.31 -20.42 -11.53
C GLY A 308 0.92 -20.13 -10.67
N ALA A 309 0.89 -20.48 -9.39
CA ALA A 309 2.01 -20.35 -8.47
C ALA A 309 3.19 -21.27 -8.85
N ILE A 310 2.93 -22.46 -9.38
CA ILE A 310 4.00 -23.36 -9.88
C ILE A 310 4.68 -22.74 -11.12
N ILE A 311 3.91 -22.13 -12.03
CA ILE A 311 4.41 -21.57 -13.29
C ILE A 311 5.16 -20.25 -13.07
N PHE A 312 4.53 -19.28 -12.40
CA PHE A 312 4.99 -17.89 -12.28
C PHE A 312 5.57 -17.55 -10.89
N ARG A 313 5.53 -18.47 -9.93
CA ARG A 313 6.05 -18.27 -8.55
C ARG A 313 5.43 -17.04 -7.89
N GLU A 314 6.23 -16.24 -7.18
CA GLU A 314 5.81 -15.01 -6.51
C GLU A 314 5.19 -13.98 -7.46
N ALA A 315 5.51 -14.02 -8.77
CA ALA A 315 4.88 -13.13 -9.73
C ALA A 315 3.37 -13.43 -9.91
N TRP A 316 2.93 -14.69 -9.69
CA TRP A 316 1.50 -15.03 -9.66
C TRP A 316 0.78 -14.22 -8.60
N PHE A 317 1.23 -14.27 -7.35
CA PHE A 317 0.59 -13.59 -6.23
C PHE A 317 0.76 -12.06 -6.27
N ARG A 318 1.79 -11.57 -6.96
CA ARG A 318 2.04 -10.12 -7.11
C ARG A 318 1.21 -9.48 -8.21
N ASN A 319 0.92 -10.20 -9.30
CA ASN A 319 0.41 -9.61 -10.54
C ASN A 319 -0.83 -10.29 -11.14
N ILE A 320 -1.09 -11.57 -10.82
CA ILE A 320 -2.13 -12.38 -11.50
C ILE A 320 -3.25 -12.82 -10.56
N ASP A 321 -2.93 -13.26 -9.34
CA ASP A 321 -3.94 -13.73 -8.38
C ASP A 321 -4.83 -12.55 -7.94
N PRO A 322 -6.13 -12.55 -8.28
CA PRO A 322 -7.01 -11.43 -7.97
C PRO A 322 -7.11 -11.20 -6.46
N VAL A 323 -7.16 -12.27 -5.67
CA VAL A 323 -7.32 -12.17 -4.21
C VAL A 323 -6.06 -11.61 -3.55
N SER A 324 -4.88 -12.09 -3.94
CA SER A 324 -3.62 -11.55 -3.38
C SER A 324 -3.37 -10.11 -3.77
N VAL A 325 -3.67 -9.72 -5.01
CA VAL A 325 -3.56 -8.31 -5.44
C VAL A 325 -4.56 -7.45 -4.67
N PHE A 326 -5.79 -7.91 -4.50
CA PHE A 326 -6.82 -7.20 -3.75
C PHE A 326 -6.41 -6.91 -2.30
N PHE A 327 -5.97 -7.93 -1.54
CA PHE A 327 -5.53 -7.73 -0.15
C PHE A 327 -4.21 -6.97 -0.04
N ARG A 328 -3.33 -7.10 -1.03
CA ARG A 328 -2.14 -6.25 -1.12
C ARG A 328 -2.55 -4.77 -1.20
N PHE A 329 -3.60 -4.44 -1.97
CA PHE A 329 -4.09 -3.06 -2.01
C PHE A 329 -4.72 -2.61 -0.68
N TYR A 330 -5.56 -3.43 -0.07
CA TYR A 330 -6.19 -3.12 1.22
C TYR A 330 -5.18 -2.87 2.34
N SER A 331 -4.14 -3.69 2.41
CA SER A 331 -3.15 -3.61 3.48
C SER A 331 -2.34 -2.31 3.52
N GLN A 332 -2.33 -1.50 2.47
CA GLN A 332 -1.46 -0.33 2.40
C GLN A 332 -1.82 0.79 3.37
N ALA A 333 -3.11 0.90 3.72
CA ALA A 333 -3.56 1.87 4.70
C ALA A 333 -3.26 1.43 6.14
N ALA A 334 -2.72 0.23 6.33
CA ALA A 334 -2.54 -0.36 7.65
C ALA A 334 -1.50 0.39 8.49
N PRO A 335 -1.80 0.65 9.77
CA PRO A 335 -0.82 1.17 10.71
C PRO A 335 0.28 0.15 11.04
N PHE A 336 0.00 -1.15 10.95
CA PHE A 336 0.98 -2.20 11.22
C PHE A 336 1.39 -2.90 9.91
N ASN A 337 2.68 -2.87 9.60
CA ASN A 337 3.27 -3.56 8.45
C ASN A 337 4.33 -4.55 8.92
N TRP A 338 4.34 -5.75 8.34
CA TRP A 338 5.26 -6.84 8.69
C TRP A 338 6.22 -7.08 7.53
N SER A 339 7.52 -6.96 7.77
CA SER A 339 8.55 -7.24 6.76
C SER A 339 9.74 -7.94 7.41
N ASN A 340 10.08 -9.14 6.94
CA ASN A 340 11.35 -9.81 7.24
C ASN A 340 11.71 -9.88 8.75
N GLY A 341 10.72 -10.17 9.61
CA GLY A 341 10.91 -10.21 11.07
C GLY A 341 10.95 -8.84 11.75
N GLN A 342 10.54 -7.78 11.06
CA GLN A 342 10.34 -6.44 11.61
C GLN A 342 8.86 -6.06 11.53
N VAL A 343 8.40 -5.34 12.55
CA VAL A 343 7.09 -4.69 12.56
C VAL A 343 7.30 -3.20 12.48
N GLN A 344 6.77 -2.59 11.43
CA GLN A 344 6.71 -1.15 11.26
C GLN A 344 5.34 -0.67 11.72
N ILE A 345 5.34 0.34 12.60
CA ILE A 345 4.14 1.06 13.04
C ILE A 345 4.17 2.43 12.38
N SER A 346 3.12 2.80 11.68
CA SER A 346 2.91 4.11 11.06
C SER A 346 1.53 4.66 11.40
N ILE A 347 1.34 5.96 11.18
CA ILE A 347 -0.01 6.53 11.21
C ILE A 347 -0.80 5.91 10.05
N PRO A 348 -2.08 5.52 10.25
CA PRO A 348 -2.90 4.93 9.19
C PRO A 348 -2.85 5.76 7.90
N ALA A 349 -2.77 5.07 6.77
CA ALA A 349 -2.73 5.65 5.43
C ALA A 349 -1.53 6.58 5.09
N MET A 350 -0.63 6.91 6.03
CA MET A 350 0.50 7.81 5.76
C MET A 350 1.59 7.17 4.90
N THR A 351 1.65 5.85 4.88
CA THR A 351 2.50 5.02 4.01
C THR A 351 2.08 5.10 2.53
N LEU A 352 0.86 5.55 2.21
CA LEU A 352 0.37 5.65 0.83
C LEU A 352 1.13 6.68 -0.01
N ILE A 353 1.70 7.71 0.63
CA ILE A 353 2.32 8.83 -0.09
C ILE A 353 3.78 8.54 -0.43
N GLY A 354 4.49 7.78 0.42
CA GLY A 354 5.90 7.42 0.22
C GLY A 354 6.17 6.45 -0.93
N ASN A 355 5.12 5.88 -1.51
CA ASN A 355 5.18 4.91 -2.61
C ASN A 355 4.90 5.55 -3.98
N SER A 356 4.92 6.88 -4.08
CA SER A 356 4.65 7.63 -5.32
C SER A 356 5.95 7.90 -6.07
N ARG A 357 5.97 7.64 -7.39
CA ARG A 357 7.14 7.79 -8.28
C ARG A 357 7.89 9.11 -8.05
N ILE A 358 9.20 9.04 -7.78
CA ILE A 358 10.11 10.19 -7.65
C ILE A 358 10.26 10.88 -9.01
N ASP A 359 10.43 12.21 -9.00
CA ASP A 359 10.57 13.10 -10.16
C ASP A 359 11.19 12.43 -11.41
N PRO A 360 10.47 12.35 -12.56
CA PRO A 360 10.98 11.75 -13.79
C PRO A 360 12.25 12.41 -14.30
N THR A 361 12.55 13.67 -13.90
CA THR A 361 13.83 14.31 -14.21
C THR A 361 15.00 13.72 -13.41
N ALA A 362 14.77 13.27 -12.17
CA ALA A 362 15.79 12.59 -11.37
C ALA A 362 16.12 11.19 -11.93
N THR A 363 15.12 10.46 -12.42
CA THR A 363 15.33 9.14 -13.05
C THR A 363 16.06 9.26 -14.39
N LYS A 364 15.73 10.27 -15.20
CA LYS A 364 16.45 10.55 -16.44
C LYS A 364 17.91 10.95 -16.19
N ASN A 365 18.18 11.74 -15.16
CA ASN A 365 19.55 12.12 -14.79
C ASN A 365 20.36 10.94 -14.26
N ALA A 366 19.75 10.03 -13.48
CA ALA A 366 20.40 8.80 -13.03
C ALA A 366 20.70 7.84 -14.20
N GLN A 367 19.79 7.74 -15.16
CA GLN A 367 20.00 6.95 -16.39
C GLN A 367 21.02 7.59 -17.33
N SER A 368 21.09 8.93 -17.43
CA SER A 368 22.10 9.62 -18.25
C SER A 368 23.50 9.58 -17.61
N LEU A 369 23.59 9.60 -16.27
CA LEU A 369 24.84 9.39 -15.54
C LEU A 369 25.32 7.94 -15.66
N SER A 370 24.39 6.98 -15.65
CA SER A 370 24.68 5.57 -15.92
C SER A 370 25.08 5.31 -17.37
N SER A 371 24.49 5.99 -18.36
CA SER A 371 24.83 5.78 -19.77
C SER A 371 26.17 6.42 -20.14
N ASN A 372 26.50 7.58 -19.56
CA ASN A 372 27.77 8.27 -19.81
C ASN A 372 28.97 7.59 -19.14
N ALA A 373 28.76 6.71 -18.15
CA ALA A 373 29.83 5.89 -17.57
C ALA A 373 30.18 4.66 -18.42
N THR A 374 29.41 4.36 -19.48
CA THR A 374 29.61 3.20 -20.37
C THR A 374 30.05 3.56 -21.80
N THR A 375 30.24 4.84 -22.10
CA THR A 375 30.75 5.30 -23.40
C THR A 375 31.94 6.23 -23.21
N ASP A 376 33.07 5.65 -22.81
CA ASP A 376 34.37 6.19 -23.18
C ASP A 376 35.30 5.00 -23.47
N GLY A 377 35.33 4.63 -24.75
CA GLY A 377 35.90 3.36 -25.22
C GLY A 377 36.04 3.32 -26.74
N GLY A 378 36.73 4.33 -27.29
CA GLY A 378 37.52 4.18 -28.52
C GLY A 378 36.80 4.41 -29.86
N GLU A 379 36.87 5.63 -30.37
CA GLU A 379 37.05 5.84 -31.82
C GLU A 379 38.54 5.74 -32.15
N ASN A 380 38.90 4.84 -33.06
CA ASN A 380 40.00 5.06 -34.00
C ASN A 380 39.87 4.11 -35.19
N GLN A 381 39.68 4.71 -36.37
CA GLN A 381 39.92 4.10 -37.67
C GLN A 381 41.41 3.86 -37.86
N LEU A 382 41.83 2.65 -38.26
CA LEU A 382 42.82 2.44 -39.34
C LEU A 382 42.86 0.96 -39.75
N GLY A 383 43.07 0.71 -41.04
CA GLY A 383 42.90 -0.59 -41.66
C GLY A 383 44.14 -1.49 -41.76
N SER A 384 43.94 -2.51 -42.58
CA SER A 384 44.91 -3.37 -43.28
C SER A 384 45.87 -4.29 -42.50
N ILE A 385 45.53 -5.60 -42.59
CA ILE A 385 46.33 -6.72 -43.16
C ILE A 385 47.58 -7.25 -42.40
N GLU A 386 47.59 -8.59 -42.28
CA GLU A 386 48.68 -9.59 -42.16
C GLU A 386 49.33 -9.98 -40.82
N THR A 387 48.89 -11.16 -40.33
CA THR A 387 49.65 -12.43 -40.22
C THR A 387 51.14 -12.40 -39.85
N THR A 388 51.52 -12.97 -38.68
CA THR A 388 52.28 -14.24 -38.52
C THR A 388 52.82 -14.48 -37.08
N ALA A 389 52.76 -15.76 -36.66
CA ALA A 389 53.65 -16.52 -35.77
C ALA A 389 53.57 -16.45 -34.20
N HIS A 390 53.51 -17.67 -33.63
CA HIS A 390 53.56 -18.19 -32.24
C HIS A 390 54.98 -18.18 -31.59
N PRO A 391 55.23 -18.67 -30.34
CA PRO A 391 54.42 -18.87 -29.12
C PRO A 391 55.13 -18.45 -27.78
N GLN A 392 54.49 -18.74 -26.63
CA GLN A 392 55.04 -18.82 -25.25
C GLN A 392 55.09 -17.57 -24.35
N SER A 393 54.21 -17.51 -23.35
CA SER A 393 54.53 -17.91 -21.96
C SER A 393 53.50 -17.32 -20.97
N GLN A 394 52.98 -18.18 -20.11
CA GLN A 394 52.15 -17.80 -18.96
C GLN A 394 53.03 -17.12 -17.91
N SER A 395 52.64 -15.94 -17.45
CA SER A 395 52.75 -15.59 -16.03
C SER A 395 51.75 -14.50 -15.67
N GLN A 396 50.99 -14.80 -14.61
CA GLN A 396 49.99 -13.95 -13.98
C GLN A 396 50.69 -12.87 -13.14
N SER A 397 50.28 -11.61 -13.29
CA SER A 397 50.05 -10.69 -12.15
C SER A 397 49.33 -9.44 -12.68
N ARG A 398 48.08 -9.25 -12.26
CA ARG A 398 47.35 -7.99 -12.38
C ARG A 398 47.03 -7.54 -10.96
N ASP A 399 47.81 -6.58 -10.48
CA ASP A 399 47.40 -5.72 -9.38
C ASP A 399 46.47 -4.65 -9.97
N ASN A 400 45.19 -4.74 -9.64
CA ASN A 400 44.22 -3.68 -9.85
C ASN A 400 43.82 -3.14 -8.47
N ASP A 401 44.27 -1.93 -8.17
CA ASP A 401 43.77 -1.12 -7.06
C ASP A 401 42.27 -0.86 -7.26
N ALA A 402 41.44 -1.66 -6.60
CA ALA A 402 40.01 -1.47 -6.56
C ALA A 402 39.67 -0.31 -5.60
N VAL A 403 39.12 0.76 -6.16
CA VAL A 403 38.39 1.80 -5.43
C VAL A 403 37.35 1.12 -4.52
N PRO A 404 37.25 1.47 -3.21
CA PRO A 404 36.29 0.84 -2.33
C PRO A 404 34.88 1.14 -2.84
N SER A 405 34.15 0.10 -3.24
CA SER A 405 32.73 0.19 -3.50
C SER A 405 32.05 0.71 -2.23
N LEU A 406 31.39 1.86 -2.34
CA LEU A 406 30.47 2.35 -1.33
C LEU A 406 29.51 1.19 -1.04
N SER A 407 29.62 0.64 0.16
CA SER A 407 28.74 -0.37 0.70
C SER A 407 27.30 0.05 0.41
N GLU A 408 26.61 -0.72 -0.43
CA GLU A 408 25.17 -0.68 -0.56
C GLU A 408 24.59 -0.89 0.83
N SER A 409 24.27 0.22 1.50
CA SER A 409 23.42 0.24 2.66
C SER A 409 22.08 -0.30 2.19
N SER A 410 21.86 -1.58 2.47
CA SER A 410 20.63 -2.35 2.34
C SER A 410 19.51 -1.67 3.14
N THR A 411 19.01 -0.58 2.56
CA THR A 411 17.75 0.02 2.92
C THR A 411 16.77 -0.65 1.97
N ASP A 412 16.02 -1.63 2.47
CA ASP A 412 14.88 -2.23 1.77
C ASP A 412 14.04 -1.08 1.19
N GLN A 413 14.25 -0.78 -0.10
CA GLN A 413 13.48 0.20 -0.85
C GLN A 413 12.08 -0.36 -0.94
N ILE A 414 11.16 0.18 -0.13
CA ILE A 414 9.73 -0.11 -0.23
C ILE A 414 9.33 0.20 -1.67
N SER A 415 9.16 -0.85 -2.49
CA SER A 415 8.85 -0.67 -3.90
C SER A 415 7.53 0.11 -4.02
N PRO A 416 7.47 1.14 -4.88
CA PRO A 416 6.23 1.88 -5.11
C PRO A 416 5.12 0.89 -5.50
N LEU A 417 3.93 1.04 -4.92
CA LEU A 417 2.90 0.02 -5.13
C LEU A 417 2.03 0.32 -6.35
N ILE A 418 1.66 1.59 -6.55
CA ILE A 418 1.00 2.05 -7.76
C ILE A 418 2.09 2.58 -8.68
N GLU A 419 2.42 1.79 -9.69
CA GLU A 419 3.48 2.13 -10.65
C GLU A 419 2.90 2.47 -12.03
N ASP A 420 1.74 1.92 -12.35
CA ASP A 420 1.17 1.95 -13.68
C ASP A 420 -0.37 2.09 -13.71
N ARG A 421 -0.95 1.97 -14.92
CA ARG A 421 -2.38 2.14 -15.18
C ARG A 421 -3.24 1.00 -14.64
N SER A 422 -2.72 -0.23 -14.64
CA SER A 422 -3.43 -1.37 -14.06
C SER A 422 -3.61 -1.20 -12.55
N ASP A 423 -2.68 -0.55 -11.87
CA ASP A 423 -2.79 -0.25 -10.43
C ASP A 423 -3.83 0.80 -10.11
N ILE A 424 -3.91 1.84 -10.94
CA ILE A 424 -5.00 2.82 -10.88
C ILE A 424 -6.34 2.10 -11.07
N ALA A 425 -6.40 1.18 -12.04
CA ALA A 425 -7.60 0.41 -12.34
C ALA A 425 -8.01 -0.49 -11.16
N VAL A 426 -7.06 -1.13 -10.47
CA VAL A 426 -7.32 -1.89 -9.22
C VAL A 426 -7.82 -0.96 -8.11
N ALA A 427 -7.18 0.19 -7.88
CA ALA A 427 -7.62 1.14 -6.85
C ALA A 427 -9.04 1.67 -7.11
N VAL A 428 -9.38 1.95 -8.38
CA VAL A 428 -10.74 2.33 -8.78
C VAL A 428 -11.71 1.16 -8.58
N MET A 429 -11.30 -0.07 -8.89
CA MET A 429 -12.14 -1.26 -8.70
C MET A 429 -12.58 -1.41 -7.24
N LEU A 430 -11.69 -1.13 -6.27
CA LEU A 430 -12.02 -1.18 -4.84
C LEU A 430 -13.16 -0.24 -4.45
N VAL A 431 -13.23 0.95 -5.06
CA VAL A 431 -14.32 1.91 -4.82
C VAL A 431 -15.57 1.52 -5.63
N TRP A 432 -15.37 1.04 -6.85
CA TRP A 432 -16.44 0.68 -7.77
C TRP A 432 -17.23 -0.53 -7.30
N GLU A 433 -16.59 -1.59 -6.78
CA GLU A 433 -17.27 -2.81 -6.38
C GLU A 433 -18.37 -2.57 -5.33
N LEU A 434 -18.11 -1.71 -4.35
CA LEU A 434 -19.08 -1.33 -3.32
C LEU A 434 -20.17 -0.44 -3.88
N THR A 435 -19.83 0.44 -4.81
CA THR A 435 -20.81 1.32 -5.48
C THR A 435 -21.78 0.49 -6.32
N PHE A 436 -21.26 -0.48 -7.08
CA PHE A 436 -22.08 -1.41 -7.85
C PHE A 436 -22.94 -2.29 -6.95
N SER A 437 -22.35 -2.87 -5.90
CA SER A 437 -23.09 -3.69 -4.92
C SER A 437 -24.22 -2.89 -4.25
N GLY A 438 -23.95 -1.65 -3.84
CA GLY A 438 -24.96 -0.73 -3.30
C GLY A 438 -26.05 -0.39 -4.33
N PHE A 439 -25.68 -0.16 -5.59
CA PHE A 439 -26.66 0.10 -6.65
C PHE A 439 -27.62 -1.07 -6.84
N VAL A 440 -27.11 -2.30 -7.03
CA VAL A 440 -27.97 -3.47 -7.34
C VAL A 440 -28.84 -3.91 -6.16
N THR A 441 -28.49 -3.52 -4.93
CA THR A 441 -29.23 -3.82 -3.69
C THR A 441 -30.18 -2.71 -3.25
N THR A 442 -30.48 -1.73 -4.11
CA THR A 442 -31.45 -0.66 -3.81
C THR A 442 -32.71 -0.76 -4.66
N THR A 443 -33.81 -0.22 -4.15
CA THR A 443 -35.09 -0.16 -4.89
C THR A 443 -34.95 0.54 -6.25
N GLN A 444 -34.17 1.63 -6.32
CA GLN A 444 -33.91 2.40 -7.54
C GLN A 444 -33.06 1.62 -8.53
N GLY A 445 -31.96 1.02 -8.08
CA GLY A 445 -31.13 0.20 -8.98
C GLY A 445 -31.90 -1.00 -9.51
N GLY A 446 -32.71 -1.65 -8.66
CA GLY A 446 -33.62 -2.71 -9.08
C GLY A 446 -34.64 -2.26 -10.14
N ALA A 447 -35.15 -1.03 -10.04
CA ALA A 447 -36.06 -0.46 -11.04
C ALA A 447 -35.38 -0.25 -12.40
N VAL A 448 -34.15 0.25 -12.41
CA VAL A 448 -33.34 0.41 -13.64
C VAL A 448 -33.10 -0.95 -14.29
N ILE A 449 -32.69 -1.96 -13.51
CA ILE A 449 -32.44 -3.31 -14.04
C ILE A 449 -33.73 -3.91 -14.63
N ARG A 450 -34.87 -3.79 -13.94
CA ARG A 450 -36.17 -4.24 -14.46
C ARG A 450 -36.55 -3.54 -15.77
N ALA A 451 -36.29 -2.24 -15.89
CA ALA A 451 -36.59 -1.50 -17.12
C ALA A 451 -35.72 -1.96 -18.31
N ILE A 452 -34.42 -2.20 -18.08
CA ILE A 452 -33.51 -2.70 -19.13
C ILE A 452 -33.91 -4.11 -19.55
N VAL A 453 -34.22 -5.00 -18.59
CA VAL A 453 -34.66 -6.36 -18.89
C VAL A 453 -36.01 -6.38 -19.61
N ALA A 454 -36.94 -5.50 -19.25
CA ALA A 454 -38.21 -5.33 -19.95
C ALA A 454 -38.04 -4.84 -21.40
N SER A 455 -36.90 -4.24 -21.73
CA SER A 455 -36.54 -3.86 -23.10
C SER A 455 -35.98 -5.03 -23.94
N GLY A 456 -35.95 -6.24 -23.37
CA GLY A 456 -35.54 -7.47 -24.05
C GLY A 456 -34.08 -7.90 -23.83
N ILE A 457 -33.30 -7.17 -23.03
CA ILE A 457 -31.92 -7.54 -22.71
C ILE A 457 -31.90 -8.56 -21.56
N PRO A 458 -31.23 -9.72 -21.70
CA PRO A 458 -31.11 -10.69 -20.60
C PRO A 458 -30.54 -10.08 -19.31
N SER A 459 -31.01 -10.53 -18.15
CA SER A 459 -30.56 -10.01 -16.84
C SER A 459 -29.05 -10.14 -16.67
N VAL A 460 -28.47 -11.28 -17.00
CA VAL A 460 -27.01 -11.54 -16.92
C VAL A 460 -26.20 -10.52 -17.72
N ILE A 461 -26.64 -10.22 -18.95
CA ILE A 461 -26.00 -9.21 -19.82
C ILE A 461 -26.20 -7.81 -19.23
N THR A 462 -27.40 -7.52 -18.70
CA THR A 462 -27.70 -6.25 -18.04
C THR A 462 -26.73 -5.99 -16.87
N TYR A 463 -26.58 -6.95 -15.95
CA TYR A 463 -25.65 -6.83 -14.83
C TYR A 463 -24.20 -6.68 -15.31
N LEU A 464 -23.77 -7.47 -16.31
CA LEU A 464 -22.43 -7.38 -16.86
C LEU A 464 -22.14 -6.01 -17.49
N CYS A 465 -23.05 -5.50 -18.32
CA CYS A 465 -22.91 -4.21 -18.98
C CYS A 465 -22.92 -3.05 -17.97
N LEU A 466 -23.77 -3.11 -16.94
CA LEU A 466 -23.77 -2.10 -15.88
C LEU A 466 -22.48 -2.14 -15.06
N PHE A 467 -21.98 -3.35 -14.75
CA PHE A 467 -20.75 -3.52 -13.97
C PHE A 467 -19.52 -3.01 -14.73
N ILE A 468 -19.35 -3.41 -15.98
CA ILE A 468 -18.22 -2.98 -16.82
C ILE A 468 -18.36 -1.49 -17.19
N GLY A 469 -19.56 -1.06 -17.59
CA GLY A 469 -19.81 0.31 -18.02
C GLY A 469 -19.58 1.32 -16.91
N GLY A 470 -20.06 1.04 -15.70
CA GLY A 470 -19.83 1.91 -14.55
C GLY A 470 -18.37 1.90 -14.09
N PHE A 471 -17.66 0.77 -14.16
CA PHE A 471 -16.22 0.74 -13.91
C PHE A 471 -15.46 1.63 -14.91
N ILE A 472 -15.74 1.49 -16.20
CA ILE A 472 -15.11 2.29 -17.26
C ILE A 472 -15.38 3.78 -17.00
N LEU A 473 -16.59 4.14 -16.59
CA LEU A 473 -16.95 5.51 -16.24
C LEU A 473 -16.10 6.06 -15.09
N PHE A 474 -15.96 5.31 -13.99
CA PHE A 474 -15.14 5.72 -12.84
C PHE A 474 -13.66 5.78 -13.25
N TYR A 475 -13.15 4.76 -13.91
CA TYR A 475 -11.75 4.72 -14.33
C TYR A 475 -11.41 5.87 -15.30
N ALA A 476 -12.27 6.12 -16.29
CA ALA A 476 -12.11 7.22 -17.23
C ALA A 476 -12.23 8.60 -16.56
N ALA A 477 -13.15 8.78 -15.61
CA ALA A 477 -13.27 10.03 -14.86
C ALA A 477 -11.98 10.35 -14.08
N PHE A 478 -11.38 9.34 -13.44
CA PHE A 478 -10.12 9.51 -12.71
C PHE A 478 -8.93 9.81 -13.64
N LEU A 479 -8.83 9.13 -14.78
CA LEU A 479 -7.82 9.44 -15.81
C LEU A 479 -8.01 10.84 -16.41
N PHE A 480 -9.26 11.25 -16.60
CA PHE A 480 -9.60 12.57 -17.14
C PHE A 480 -9.23 13.68 -16.15
N ALA A 481 -9.36 13.45 -14.84
CA ALA A 481 -8.84 14.36 -13.83
C ALA A 481 -7.32 14.59 -13.96
N GLY A 482 -6.54 13.53 -14.19
CA GLY A 482 -5.10 13.64 -14.44
C GLY A 482 -4.76 14.41 -15.72
N ARG A 483 -5.55 14.24 -16.79
CA ARG A 483 -5.43 15.03 -18.02
C ARG A 483 -5.72 16.51 -17.77
N ILE A 484 -6.85 16.84 -17.13
CA ILE A 484 -7.19 18.22 -16.78
C ILE A 484 -6.09 18.86 -15.90
N ALA A 485 -5.55 18.12 -14.94
CA ALA A 485 -4.47 18.60 -14.08
C ALA A 485 -3.22 18.92 -14.90
N ALA A 486 -2.77 17.99 -15.77
CA ALA A 486 -1.61 18.21 -16.62
C ALA A 486 -1.80 19.38 -17.59
N ASP A 487 -2.97 19.50 -18.23
CA ASP A 487 -3.25 20.53 -19.23
C ASP A 487 -3.37 21.94 -18.63
N ARG A 488 -3.85 22.04 -17.37
CA ARG A 488 -4.04 23.33 -16.68
C ARG A 488 -2.81 23.81 -15.91
N LEU A 489 -1.79 22.97 -15.76
CA LEU A 489 -0.57 23.29 -15.04
C LEU A 489 0.59 23.43 -16.02
N LEU A 490 1.44 24.43 -15.82
CA LEU A 490 2.77 24.46 -16.46
C LEU A 490 3.67 23.47 -15.70
N THR A 491 3.61 22.19 -16.04
CA THR A 491 4.26 21.07 -15.35
C THR A 491 5.06 20.18 -16.30
N THR A 492 6.12 19.56 -15.79
CA THR A 492 6.90 18.51 -16.49
C THR A 492 6.31 17.12 -16.31
N TRP A 493 5.38 16.95 -15.36
CA TRP A 493 4.71 15.69 -15.07
C TRP A 493 3.65 15.37 -16.13
N SER A 494 3.65 14.14 -16.66
CA SER A 494 2.61 13.71 -17.60
C SER A 494 1.28 13.47 -16.88
N ALA A 495 0.16 13.49 -17.62
CA ALA A 495 -1.15 13.14 -17.08
C ALA A 495 -1.17 11.74 -16.42
N THR A 496 -0.39 10.79 -16.96
CA THR A 496 -0.31 9.44 -16.38
C THR A 496 0.46 9.47 -15.07
N ASP A 497 1.59 10.18 -15.00
CA ASP A 497 2.37 10.28 -13.76
C ASP A 497 1.57 10.95 -12.63
N LEU A 498 0.82 12.01 -12.95
CA LEU A 498 -0.08 12.63 -11.98
C LEU A 498 -1.16 11.64 -11.53
N THR A 499 -1.80 10.93 -12.45
CA THR A 499 -2.85 9.97 -12.08
C THR A 499 -2.31 8.87 -11.18
N VAL A 500 -1.12 8.33 -11.49
CA VAL A 500 -0.43 7.32 -10.67
C VAL A 500 -0.14 7.87 -9.27
N ALA A 501 0.38 9.10 -9.17
CA ALA A 501 0.73 9.70 -7.89
C ALA A 501 -0.50 10.00 -7.01
N PHE A 502 -1.64 10.36 -7.59
CA PHE A 502 -2.87 10.65 -6.84
C PHE A 502 -3.74 9.42 -6.54
N ALA A 503 -3.56 8.31 -7.26
CA ALA A 503 -4.34 7.08 -7.07
C ALA A 503 -4.35 6.48 -5.64
N PRO A 504 -3.27 6.59 -4.82
CA PRO A 504 -3.31 6.07 -3.45
C PRO A 504 -4.41 6.70 -2.58
N SER A 505 -4.85 7.93 -2.91
CA SER A 505 -5.98 8.56 -2.22
C SER A 505 -7.29 7.78 -2.36
N LEU A 506 -7.50 7.05 -3.48
CA LEU A 506 -8.67 6.18 -3.67
C LEU A 506 -8.67 5.00 -2.70
N ILE A 507 -7.51 4.50 -2.31
CA ILE A 507 -7.39 3.40 -1.33
C ILE A 507 -7.90 3.87 0.03
N ALA A 508 -7.59 5.10 0.43
CA ALA A 508 -8.12 5.68 1.68
C ALA A 508 -9.65 5.81 1.66
N ILE A 509 -10.25 6.20 0.52
CA ILE A 509 -11.71 6.20 0.35
C ILE A 509 -12.27 4.78 0.49
N ALA A 510 -11.69 3.82 -0.23
CA ALA A 510 -12.11 2.43 -0.20
C ALA A 510 -12.11 1.87 1.23
N VAL A 511 -11.03 2.08 1.99
CA VAL A 511 -10.94 1.66 3.41
C VAL A 511 -12.12 2.15 4.23
N GLY A 512 -12.46 3.44 4.13
CA GLY A 512 -13.60 4.02 4.84
C GLY A 512 -14.93 3.37 4.44
N TYR A 513 -15.12 3.09 3.15
CA TYR A 513 -16.34 2.47 2.66
C TYR A 513 -16.45 0.99 3.05
N HIS A 514 -15.36 0.23 2.94
CA HIS A 514 -15.32 -1.17 3.35
C HIS A 514 -15.56 -1.31 4.85
N LEU A 515 -15.02 -0.42 5.68
CA LEU A 515 -15.33 -0.38 7.11
C LEU A 515 -16.81 -0.07 7.35
N ALA A 516 -17.37 0.94 6.68
CA ALA A 516 -18.79 1.28 6.78
C ALA A 516 -19.71 0.13 6.35
N HIS A 517 -19.28 -0.67 5.37
CA HIS A 517 -20.07 -1.78 4.84
C HIS A 517 -19.95 -3.06 5.67
N TYR A 518 -18.74 -3.39 6.14
CA TYR A 518 -18.47 -4.71 6.74
C TYR A 518 -18.46 -4.73 8.27
N VAL A 519 -18.26 -3.62 8.98
CA VAL A 519 -18.15 -3.65 10.45
C VAL A 519 -19.43 -4.13 11.11
N GLY A 520 -20.59 -3.55 10.76
CA GLY A 520 -21.88 -3.98 11.31
C GLY A 520 -22.19 -5.44 10.96
N PHE A 521 -21.91 -5.85 9.73
CA PHE A 521 -22.10 -7.22 9.26
C PHE A 521 -21.24 -8.22 10.05
N LEU A 522 -19.95 -7.93 10.23
CA LEU A 522 -19.03 -8.77 10.99
C LEU A 522 -19.42 -8.87 12.46
N LEU A 523 -19.80 -7.75 13.09
CA LEU A 523 -20.23 -7.75 14.49
C LEU A 523 -21.49 -8.60 14.66
N SER A 524 -22.49 -8.39 13.79
CA SER A 524 -23.74 -9.14 13.83
C SER A 524 -23.52 -10.65 13.66
N LEU A 525 -22.66 -11.07 12.74
CA LEU A 525 -22.37 -12.49 12.49
C LEU A 525 -21.25 -13.07 13.35
N SER A 526 -20.63 -12.29 14.25
CA SER A 526 -19.48 -12.75 15.04
C SER A 526 -19.76 -14.01 15.88
N PRO A 527 -20.93 -14.23 16.52
CA PRO A 527 -21.18 -15.47 17.26
C PRO A 527 -21.29 -16.68 16.34
N SER A 528 -21.97 -16.53 15.20
CA SER A 528 -22.08 -17.57 14.18
C SER A 528 -20.72 -17.92 13.57
N LEU A 529 -19.90 -16.91 13.28
CA LEU A 529 -18.54 -17.10 12.77
C LEU A 529 -17.67 -17.83 13.80
N PHE A 530 -17.73 -17.43 15.07
CA PHE A 530 -17.00 -18.07 16.16
C PHE A 530 -17.37 -19.56 16.29
N GLY A 531 -18.67 -19.88 16.29
CA GLY A 531 -19.15 -21.27 16.31
C GLY A 531 -18.70 -22.07 15.09
N ALA A 532 -18.77 -21.48 13.88
CA ALA A 532 -18.34 -22.12 12.64
C ALA A 532 -16.84 -22.43 12.60
N VAL A 533 -16.01 -21.59 13.21
CA VAL A 533 -14.55 -21.77 13.26
C VAL A 533 -14.14 -22.79 14.33
N ILE A 534 -14.77 -22.78 15.51
CA ILE A 534 -14.38 -23.65 16.63
C ILE A 534 -14.96 -25.06 16.50
N SER A 535 -16.14 -25.21 15.91
CA SER A 535 -16.80 -26.51 15.74
C SER A 535 -17.29 -26.72 14.30
N PRO A 536 -16.38 -26.73 13.29
CA PRO A 536 -16.75 -26.73 11.87
C PRO A 536 -17.52 -27.98 11.40
N PHE A 537 -17.33 -29.11 12.09
CA PHE A 537 -18.01 -30.37 11.78
C PHE A 537 -19.30 -30.58 12.58
N SER A 538 -19.56 -29.74 13.58
CA SER A 538 -20.76 -29.79 14.42
C SER A 538 -21.16 -28.36 14.85
N PRO A 539 -21.45 -27.47 13.88
CA PRO A 539 -21.83 -26.10 14.20
C PRO A 539 -23.16 -26.07 14.97
N PRO A 540 -23.40 -25.05 15.82
CA PRO A 540 -24.66 -24.90 16.53
C PRO A 540 -25.86 -24.94 15.58
N SER A 541 -26.89 -25.73 15.93
CA SER A 541 -28.08 -25.89 15.08
C SER A 541 -28.86 -24.59 14.88
N ASN A 542 -28.74 -23.67 15.85
CA ASN A 542 -29.34 -22.35 15.81
C ASN A 542 -28.22 -21.30 15.68
N PRO A 543 -28.04 -20.68 14.50
CA PRO A 543 -27.01 -19.67 14.30
C PRO A 543 -27.39 -18.42 15.08
N ALA A 544 -26.52 -18.01 16.01
CA ALA A 544 -26.71 -16.81 16.81
C ALA A 544 -26.23 -15.57 16.04
N ILE A 545 -27.07 -14.53 16.01
CA ILE A 545 -26.74 -13.21 15.46
C ILE A 545 -26.83 -12.17 16.57
N LEU A 546 -25.91 -11.20 16.57
CA LEU A 546 -26.03 -10.03 17.43
C LEU A 546 -26.93 -9.01 16.76
N THR A 547 -28.01 -8.64 17.44
CA THR A 547 -28.83 -7.48 17.10
C THR A 547 -28.11 -6.22 17.55
N LEU A 548 -27.67 -5.42 16.59
CA LEU A 548 -26.91 -4.21 16.87
C LEU A 548 -27.85 -3.04 17.19
N PRO A 549 -27.52 -2.18 18.16
CA PRO A 549 -28.26 -0.96 18.41
C PRO A 549 -28.36 -0.08 17.15
N ALA A 550 -29.49 0.60 16.97
CA ALA A 550 -29.75 1.42 15.77
C ALA A 550 -28.66 2.48 15.49
N TRP A 551 -28.03 3.03 16.54
CA TRP A 551 -26.97 4.03 16.41
C TRP A 551 -25.68 3.49 15.75
N ILE A 552 -25.47 2.16 15.71
CA ILE A 552 -24.33 1.56 14.99
C ILE A 552 -24.36 1.93 13.50
N SER A 553 -25.55 2.04 12.91
CA SER A 553 -25.70 2.50 11.52
C SER A 553 -25.14 3.92 11.29
N ALA A 554 -25.15 4.79 12.31
CA ALA A 554 -24.57 6.13 12.22
C ALA A 554 -23.04 6.11 12.13
N ILE A 555 -22.38 5.05 12.62
CA ILE A 555 -20.92 4.87 12.50
C ILE A 555 -20.52 4.71 11.02
N ASN A 556 -21.41 4.18 10.16
CA ASN A 556 -21.13 4.05 8.72
C ASN A 556 -20.77 5.40 8.10
N ILE A 557 -21.47 6.45 8.49
CA ILE A 557 -21.22 7.82 8.04
C ILE A 557 -19.84 8.28 8.53
N VAL A 558 -19.51 8.01 9.80
CA VAL A 558 -18.21 8.36 10.38
C VAL A 558 -17.08 7.69 9.61
N PHE A 559 -17.20 6.40 9.27
CA PHE A 559 -16.18 5.70 8.48
C PHE A 559 -16.05 6.25 7.05
N ILE A 560 -17.17 6.53 6.37
CA ILE A 560 -17.18 7.14 5.03
C ILE A 560 -16.50 8.51 5.06
N LEU A 561 -16.88 9.38 5.99
CA LEU A 561 -16.31 10.71 6.13
C LEU A 561 -14.84 10.66 6.53
N ALA A 562 -14.46 9.82 7.51
CA ALA A 562 -13.07 9.68 7.93
C ALA A 562 -12.17 9.16 6.80
N GLY A 563 -12.62 8.16 6.03
CA GLY A 563 -11.89 7.66 4.86
C GLY A 563 -11.70 8.76 3.82
N HIS A 564 -12.74 9.57 3.57
CA HIS A 564 -12.65 10.71 2.65
C HIS A 564 -11.71 11.83 3.15
N LEU A 565 -11.75 12.15 4.44
CA LEU A 565 -10.83 13.13 5.07
C LEU A 565 -9.37 12.70 4.91
N VAL A 566 -9.09 11.42 5.19
CA VAL A 566 -7.76 10.84 5.00
C VAL A 566 -7.38 10.85 3.52
N ALA A 567 -8.32 10.58 2.61
CA ALA A 567 -8.07 10.63 1.17
C ALA A 567 -7.72 12.03 0.66
N ILE A 568 -8.44 13.06 1.12
CA ILE A 568 -8.11 14.48 0.87
C ILE A 568 -6.72 14.78 1.39
N TRP A 569 -6.41 14.36 2.62
CA TRP A 569 -5.09 14.57 3.21
C TRP A 569 -3.99 13.92 2.37
N VAL A 570 -4.21 12.68 1.90
CA VAL A 570 -3.28 11.96 1.02
C VAL A 570 -3.08 12.72 -0.29
N ALA A 571 -4.16 13.12 -0.96
CA ALA A 571 -4.09 13.90 -2.20
C ALA A 571 -3.36 15.24 -1.99
N HIS A 572 -3.68 15.95 -0.92
CA HIS A 572 -3.04 17.22 -0.57
C HIS A 572 -1.54 17.06 -0.34
N SER A 573 -1.16 16.03 0.42
CA SER A 573 0.23 15.73 0.73
C SER A 573 1.03 15.34 -0.50
N THR A 574 0.48 14.48 -1.36
CA THR A 574 1.05 14.14 -2.67
C THR A 574 1.29 15.40 -3.49
N ALA A 575 0.30 16.30 -3.58
CA ALA A 575 0.44 17.52 -4.36
C ALA A 575 1.61 18.41 -3.87
N TYR A 576 1.79 18.53 -2.56
CA TYR A 576 2.87 19.32 -1.96
C TYR A 576 4.25 18.67 -2.07
N GLN A 577 4.32 17.35 -2.26
CA GLN A 577 5.57 16.64 -2.58
C GLN A 577 5.95 16.79 -4.05
N LEU A 578 4.98 16.72 -4.97
CA LEU A 578 5.24 16.81 -6.41
C LEU A 578 5.62 18.23 -6.88
N PHE A 579 5.00 19.25 -6.30
CA PHE A 579 5.12 20.63 -6.80
C PHE A 579 5.83 21.54 -5.80
N PRO A 580 6.93 22.23 -6.17
CA PRO A 580 7.58 23.23 -5.31
C PRO A 580 6.71 24.47 -5.02
N SER A 581 5.86 24.86 -5.97
CA SER A 581 4.96 26.02 -5.82
C SER A 581 3.68 25.63 -5.08
N ARG A 582 3.31 26.41 -4.06
CA ARG A 582 2.07 26.22 -3.29
C ARG A 582 0.82 26.32 -4.17
N LEU A 583 0.78 27.31 -5.06
CA LEU A 583 -0.39 27.54 -5.91
C LEU A 583 -0.53 26.42 -6.96
N GLN A 584 0.58 25.91 -7.49
CA GLN A 584 0.56 24.76 -8.39
C GLN A 584 0.11 23.49 -7.66
N ALA A 585 0.62 23.23 -6.45
CA ALA A 585 0.20 22.10 -5.61
C ALA A 585 -1.30 22.15 -5.27
N ILE A 586 -1.83 23.32 -4.94
CA ILE A 586 -3.26 23.49 -4.67
C ILE A 586 -4.10 23.27 -5.94
N ARG A 587 -3.68 23.81 -7.08
CA ARG A 587 -4.42 23.67 -8.35
C ARG A 587 -4.37 22.25 -8.92
N SER A 588 -3.30 21.49 -8.67
CA SER A 588 -3.11 20.15 -9.24
C SER A 588 -4.04 19.10 -8.67
N GLN A 589 -4.45 19.25 -7.41
CA GLN A 589 -5.36 18.32 -6.75
C GLN A 589 -6.85 18.59 -7.04
N TYR A 590 -7.23 19.77 -7.54
CA TYR A 590 -8.66 20.12 -7.74
C TYR A 590 -9.44 19.12 -8.62
N PRO A 591 -8.93 18.69 -9.79
CA PRO A 591 -9.66 17.73 -10.62
C PRO A 591 -9.85 16.38 -9.92
N PHE A 592 -8.84 15.92 -9.17
CA PHE A 592 -8.90 14.66 -8.43
C PHE A 592 -9.88 14.73 -7.25
N ILE A 593 -9.81 15.80 -6.44
CA ILE A 593 -10.74 16.04 -5.33
C ILE A 593 -12.18 16.07 -5.87
N PHE A 594 -12.43 16.74 -6.98
CA PHE A 594 -13.76 16.81 -7.59
C PHE A 594 -14.31 15.41 -7.95
N VAL A 595 -13.48 14.57 -8.60
CA VAL A 595 -13.86 13.19 -8.95
C VAL A 595 -14.10 12.35 -7.69
N MET A 596 -13.20 12.42 -6.70
CA MET A 596 -13.32 11.73 -5.43
C MET A 596 -14.57 12.13 -4.64
N MET A 597 -14.92 13.43 -4.64
CA MET A 597 -16.17 13.93 -4.07
C MET A 597 -17.37 13.37 -4.81
N GLY A 598 -17.32 13.31 -6.15
CA GLY A 598 -18.36 12.68 -6.97
C GLY A 598 -18.62 11.23 -6.58
N TYR A 599 -17.57 10.42 -6.42
CA TYR A 599 -17.70 9.04 -5.94
C TYR A 599 -18.35 8.98 -4.56
N THR A 600 -17.98 9.91 -3.67
CA THR A 600 -18.52 9.95 -2.30
C THR A 600 -19.97 10.40 -2.22
N ILE A 601 -20.37 11.37 -3.04
CA ILE A 601 -21.75 11.79 -3.17
C ILE A 601 -22.61 10.65 -3.71
N VAL A 602 -22.14 9.92 -4.73
CA VAL A 602 -22.86 8.75 -5.27
C VAL A 602 -23.00 7.67 -4.20
N SER A 603 -21.94 7.35 -3.45
CA SER A 603 -22.00 6.34 -2.38
C SER A 603 -22.92 6.76 -1.24
N LEU A 604 -22.85 8.01 -0.77
CA LEU A 604 -23.78 8.54 0.26
C LEU A 604 -25.23 8.53 -0.22
N TRP A 605 -25.46 8.89 -1.49
CA TRP A 605 -26.78 8.81 -2.10
C TRP A 605 -27.29 7.38 -2.09
N LEU A 606 -26.51 6.40 -2.55
CA LEU A 606 -26.89 4.98 -2.54
C LEU A 606 -27.21 4.45 -1.14
N VAL A 607 -26.39 4.80 -0.14
CA VAL A 607 -26.62 4.40 1.26
C VAL A 607 -27.91 5.01 1.84
N SER A 608 -28.36 6.16 1.33
CA SER A 608 -29.62 6.79 1.74
C SER A 608 -30.87 6.17 1.09
N LEU A 609 -30.71 5.26 0.13
CA LEU A 609 -31.82 4.65 -0.60
C LEU A 609 -32.36 3.41 0.14
N PRO A 610 -33.67 3.12 0.01
CA PRO A 610 -34.23 1.89 0.54
C PRO A 610 -33.61 0.66 -0.12
N THR A 611 -33.20 -0.30 0.71
CA THR A 611 -32.63 -1.58 0.28
C THR A 611 -33.70 -2.48 -0.33
N ALA A 612 -33.31 -3.28 -1.32
CA ALA A 612 -34.15 -4.27 -1.97
C ALA A 612 -33.32 -5.50 -2.37
N THR A 613 -33.99 -6.64 -2.52
CA THR A 613 -33.37 -7.83 -3.12
C THR A 613 -33.06 -7.58 -4.59
N PRO A 614 -31.83 -7.86 -5.07
CA PRO A 614 -31.49 -7.70 -6.48
C PRO A 614 -32.44 -8.48 -7.40
N PRO A 615 -33.02 -7.86 -8.43
CA PRO A 615 -34.00 -8.52 -9.30
C PRO A 615 -33.35 -9.58 -10.20
N PHE A 616 -34.07 -10.67 -10.47
CA PHE A 616 -33.67 -11.76 -11.37
C PHE A 616 -32.40 -12.54 -10.93
N ILE A 617 -32.02 -12.44 -9.65
CA ILE A 617 -30.94 -13.23 -9.05
C ILE A 617 -31.59 -14.14 -7.99
N GLY A 618 -31.61 -15.45 -8.24
CA GLY A 618 -32.21 -16.49 -7.38
C GLY A 618 -31.80 -17.90 -7.80
#